data_AF-A0A7S1JC36-F1
#
_entry.id   AF-A0A7S1JC36-F1
#
_cell.length_a   1.000
_cell.length_b   1.000
_cell.length_c   1.000
_cell.angle_alpha   90.00
_cell.angle_beta   90.00
_cell.angle_gamma   90.00
#
_symmetry.space_group_name_H-M   'P 1'
#
loop_
_entity.id
_entity.type
_entity.pdbx_description
1 polymer ?
#
loop_
_entity_poly.entity_id
_entity_poly.type
_entity_poly.pdbx_seq_one_letter_code
_entity_poly.pdbx_strand_id
1 'polypeptide(L)'
;MAVGSIGMLSTSNYPARRFGVRSAMPGYIAKKLCPELVIVPLNFEKYATVGAEIRQIFAEYDPNFRSLGYDEAGMDCTEYIRQKASEGLEINP
;
A
#
# COMPACT_ATOMS: atom_id res chain seq x y z
N MET A 1 14.36 -6.13 1.92
CA MET A 1 13.77 -6.90 0.79
C MET A 1 13.14 -5.94 -0.22
N ALA A 2 13.00 -6.39 -1.46
CA ALA A 2 12.28 -5.69 -2.52
C ALA A 2 11.39 -6.67 -3.29
N VAL A 3 10.36 -6.15 -3.95
CA VAL A 3 9.45 -6.94 -4.80
C VAL A 3 9.69 -6.55 -6.26
N GLY A 4 9.85 -7.55 -7.13
CA GLY A 4 10.10 -7.34 -8.56
C GLY A 4 11.04 -8.38 -9.13
N SER A 5 11.93 -7.96 -10.01
CA SER A 5 12.94 -8.80 -10.65
C SER A 5 14.30 -8.09 -10.69
N ILE A 6 15.32 -8.76 -11.23
CA ILE A 6 16.60 -8.14 -11.53
C ILE A 6 16.47 -6.99 -12.56
N GLY A 7 15.47 -7.04 -13.44
CA GLY A 7 15.22 -6.01 -14.44
C GLY A 7 14.58 -4.75 -13.86
N MET A 8 13.62 -4.90 -12.94
CA MET A 8 12.90 -3.76 -12.35
C MET A 8 12.28 -4.12 -11.00
N LEU A 9 12.37 -3.21 -10.04
CA LEU A 9 11.69 -3.31 -8.74
C LEU A 9 10.39 -2.51 -8.74
N SER A 10 9.32 -3.14 -8.25
CA SER A 10 8.04 -2.48 -7.99
C SER A 10 8.11 -1.66 -6.70
N THR A 11 8.62 -2.24 -5.62
CA THR A 11 8.78 -1.53 -4.33
C THR A 11 9.84 -2.19 -3.45
N SER A 12 10.15 -1.56 -2.33
CA SER A 12 11.11 -2.01 -1.31
C SER A 12 10.62 -1.67 0.09
N ASN A 13 10.96 -2.53 1.07
CA ASN A 13 10.62 -2.28 2.46
C ASN A 13 11.51 -1.18 3.08
N TYR A 14 11.06 -0.58 4.19
CA TYR A 14 11.78 0.52 4.84
C TYR A 14 13.25 0.22 5.19
N PRO A 15 13.61 -0.97 5.72
CA PRO A 15 15.02 -1.33 5.92
C PRO A 15 15.86 -1.25 4.63
N ALA A 16 15.37 -1.74 3.49
CA ALA A 16 16.09 -1.65 2.22
C ALA A 16 16.17 -0.22 1.68
N ARG A 17 15.15 0.61 1.93
CA ARG A 17 15.15 2.04 1.54
C ARG A 17 16.27 2.83 2.19
N ARG A 18 16.75 2.43 3.38
CA ARG A 18 17.92 3.06 4.05
C ARG A 18 19.22 2.93 3.25
N PHE A 19 19.31 1.94 2.36
CA PHE A 19 20.44 1.75 1.45
C PHE A 19 20.21 2.41 0.08
N GLY A 20 19.12 3.17 -0.09
CA GLY A 20 18.76 3.82 -1.35
C GLY A 20 17.94 2.94 -2.31
N VAL A 21 17.61 1.71 -1.95
CA VAL A 21 16.76 0.83 -2.77
C VAL A 21 15.33 1.36 -2.79
N ARG A 22 14.76 1.66 -3.98
CA ARG A 22 13.43 2.26 -4.15
C ARG A 22 12.65 1.65 -5.31
N SER A 23 11.36 1.96 -5.39
CA SER A 23 10.51 1.66 -6.55
C SER A 23 11.09 2.23 -7.85
N ALA A 24 10.80 1.56 -8.97
CA ALA A 24 11.28 1.90 -10.32
C ALA A 24 12.81 1.87 -10.49
N MET A 25 13.52 1.22 -9.57
CA MET A 25 14.95 0.96 -9.69
C MET A 25 15.20 -0.42 -10.33
N PRO A 26 16.14 -0.55 -11.28
CA PRO A 26 16.58 -1.86 -11.74
C PRO A 26 17.15 -2.72 -10.59
N GLY A 27 16.72 -3.98 -10.49
CA GLY A 27 17.12 -4.87 -9.41
C GLY A 27 18.63 -5.14 -9.34
N TYR A 28 19.33 -5.14 -10.49
CA TYR A 28 20.79 -5.26 -10.51
C TYR A 28 21.51 -4.06 -9.88
N ILE A 29 20.93 -2.84 -9.96
CA ILE A 29 21.46 -1.66 -9.27
C ILE A 29 21.20 -1.79 -7.77
N ALA A 30 19.99 -2.19 -7.40
CA ALA A 30 19.61 -2.38 -6.01
C ALA A 30 20.50 -3.42 -5.29
N LYS A 31 20.89 -4.49 -5.98
CA LYS A 31 21.84 -5.50 -5.48
C LYS A 31 23.25 -4.95 -5.26
N LYS A 32 23.68 -3.93 -6.00
CA LYS A 32 24.97 -3.25 -5.75
C LYS A 32 24.89 -2.36 -4.50
N LEU A 33 23.75 -1.69 -4.30
CA LEU A 33 23.51 -0.84 -3.12
C LEU A 33 23.35 -1.65 -1.83
N CYS A 34 22.75 -2.83 -1.94
CA CYS A 34 22.50 -3.74 -0.82
C CYS A 34 22.74 -5.19 -1.29
N PRO A 35 23.96 -5.74 -1.13
CA PRO A 35 24.31 -7.09 -1.58
C PRO A 35 23.40 -8.18 -0.99
N GLU A 36 23.06 -8.04 0.29
CA GLU A 36 22.15 -8.91 1.05
C GLU A 36 20.66 -8.74 0.68
N LEU A 37 20.33 -7.88 -0.30
CA LEU A 37 18.93 -7.61 -0.65
C LEU A 37 18.24 -8.86 -1.19
N VAL A 38 17.22 -9.36 -0.49
CA VAL A 38 16.32 -10.37 -1.03
C VAL A 38 15.30 -9.71 -1.97
N ILE A 39 15.27 -10.15 -3.24
CA ILE A 39 14.26 -9.75 -4.24
C ILE A 39 13.24 -10.87 -4.36
N VAL A 40 11.98 -10.57 -4.06
CA VAL A 40 10.86 -11.50 -4.12
C VAL A 40 10.06 -11.26 -5.40
N PRO A 41 9.64 -12.30 -6.14
CA PRO A 41 8.82 -12.14 -7.33
C PRO A 41 7.44 -11.54 -7.00
N LEU A 42 6.80 -10.96 -8.02
CA LEU A 42 5.45 -10.42 -7.91
C LEU A 42 4.43 -11.56 -7.71
N ASN A 43 3.43 -11.33 -6.86
CA ASN A 43 2.26 -12.19 -6.70
C ASN A 43 0.97 -11.35 -6.76
N PHE A 44 0.51 -11.06 -7.99
CA PHE A 44 -0.65 -10.20 -8.22
C PHE A 44 -1.95 -10.77 -7.67
N GLU A 45 -2.11 -12.09 -7.66
CA GLU A 45 -3.29 -12.75 -7.08
C GLU A 45 -3.41 -12.40 -5.59
N LYS A 46 -2.33 -12.60 -4.83
CA LYS A 46 -2.32 -12.26 -3.40
C LYS A 46 -2.61 -10.77 -3.15
N TYR A 47 -2.08 -9.88 -3.99
CA TYR A 47 -2.32 -8.44 -3.86
C TYR A 47 -3.79 -8.09 -4.14
N ALA A 48 -4.40 -8.73 -5.15
CA ALA A 48 -5.80 -8.53 -5.49
C ALA A 48 -6.73 -9.04 -4.38
N THR A 49 -6.44 -10.21 -3.80
CA THR A 49 -7.20 -10.78 -2.68
C THR A 49 -7.21 -9.84 -1.47
N VAL A 50 -6.03 -9.44 -0.98
CA VAL A 50 -5.92 -8.53 0.16
C VAL A 50 -6.53 -7.16 -0.16
N GLY A 51 -6.32 -6.64 -1.38
CA GLY A 51 -6.94 -5.40 -1.82
C GLY A 51 -8.47 -5.46 -1.84
N ALA A 52 -9.08 -6.62 -2.13
CA ALA A 52 -10.52 -6.80 -2.05
C ALA A 52 -11.03 -6.79 -0.60
N GLU A 53 -10.32 -7.44 0.33
CA GLU A 53 -10.63 -7.41 1.77
C GLU A 53 -10.61 -5.98 2.31
N ILE A 54 -9.58 -5.19 1.98
CA ILE A 54 -9.48 -3.79 2.42
C ILE A 54 -10.57 -2.92 1.80
N ARG A 55 -10.95 -3.16 0.54
CA ARG A 55 -12.04 -2.43 -0.13
C ARG A 55 -13.41 -2.66 0.53
N GLN A 56 -13.64 -3.83 1.10
CA GLN A 56 -14.86 -4.09 1.88
C GLN A 56 -14.91 -3.19 3.12
N ILE A 57 -13.78 -3.05 3.81
CA ILE A 57 -13.66 -2.14 4.96
C ILE A 57 -13.88 -0.68 4.54
N PHE A 58 -13.30 -0.24 3.43
CA PHE A 58 -13.49 1.14 2.94
C PHE A 58 -14.96 1.46 2.66
N ALA A 59 -15.72 0.51 2.10
CA ALA A 59 -17.14 0.69 1.81
C ALA A 59 -18.00 0.96 3.07
N GLU A 60 -17.52 0.61 4.26
CA GLU A 60 -18.19 0.91 5.53
C GLU A 60 -18.13 2.39 5.92
N TYR A 61 -17.11 3.12 5.45
CA TYR A 61 -16.92 4.55 5.75
C TYR A 61 -17.39 5.45 4.61
N ASP A 62 -17.18 5.01 3.38
CA ASP A 62 -17.65 5.70 2.17
C ASP A 62 -18.05 4.64 1.12
N PRO A 63 -19.35 4.41 0.87
CA PRO A 63 -19.78 3.45 -0.15
C PRO A 63 -19.45 3.89 -1.59
N ASN A 64 -19.10 5.17 -1.80
CA ASN A 64 -18.75 5.74 -3.10
C ASN A 64 -17.23 5.98 -3.25
N PHE A 65 -16.41 5.36 -2.40
CA PHE A 65 -14.96 5.54 -2.44
C PHE A 65 -14.37 5.23 -3.82
N ARG A 66 -13.27 5.89 -4.15
CA ARG A 66 -12.52 5.66 -5.39
C ARG A 66 -11.24 4.88 -5.10
N SER A 67 -11.16 3.63 -5.57
CA SER A 67 -9.92 2.86 -5.52
C SER A 67 -8.88 3.37 -6.53
N LEU A 68 -7.63 3.50 -6.10
CA LEU A 68 -6.47 3.92 -6.89
C LEU A 68 -5.40 2.83 -6.91
N GLY A 69 -5.76 1.62 -7.33
CA GLY A 69 -4.87 0.46 -7.36
C GLY A 69 -5.21 -0.56 -6.28
N TYR A 70 -4.18 -1.18 -5.68
CA TYR A 70 -4.37 -2.21 -4.65
C TYR A 70 -4.24 -1.67 -3.22
N ASP A 71 -3.47 -0.61 -3.00
CA ASP A 71 -3.07 -0.09 -1.69
C ASP A 71 -3.56 1.34 -1.40
N GLU A 72 -4.27 1.97 -2.33
CA GLU A 72 -4.76 3.35 -2.19
C GLU A 72 -6.25 3.49 -2.53
N ALA A 73 -6.91 4.39 -1.81
CA ALA A 73 -8.28 4.83 -2.08
C ALA A 73 -8.47 6.29 -1.65
N GLY A 74 -9.27 7.04 -2.42
CA GLY A 74 -9.83 8.32 -2.01
C GLY A 74 -11.24 8.12 -1.45
N MET A 75 -11.53 8.74 -0.31
CA MET A 75 -12.79 8.55 0.43
C MET A 75 -13.32 9.90 0.93
N ASP A 76 -14.63 10.09 0.87
CA ASP A 76 -15.33 11.18 1.54
C ASP A 76 -16.00 10.67 2.83
N CYS A 77 -15.28 10.80 3.94
CA CYS A 77 -15.76 10.37 5.25
C CYS A 77 -16.65 11.40 5.96
N THR A 78 -17.08 12.48 5.29
CA THR A 78 -17.82 13.58 5.93
C THR A 78 -19.10 13.09 6.61
N GLU A 79 -19.91 12.27 5.92
CA GLU A 79 -21.19 11.81 6.44
C GLU A 79 -20.99 10.78 7.58
N TYR A 80 -20.07 9.84 7.38
CA TYR A 80 -19.70 8.87 8.42
C TYR A 80 -19.30 9.57 9.73
N ILE A 81 -18.46 10.60 9.63
CA ILE A 81 -18.00 11.39 10.78
C ILE A 81 -19.16 12.11 11.46
N ARG A 82 -20.07 12.75 10.70
CA ARG A 82 -21.25 13.45 11.26
C ARG A 82 -22.15 12.49 12.01
N GLN A 83 -22.39 11.30 11.46
CA GLN A 83 -23.17 10.26 12.13
C GLN A 83 -22.50 9.81 13.43
N LYS A 84 -21.19 9.57 13.43
CA LYS A 84 -20.48 9.13 14.65
C LYS A 84 -20.44 10.21 15.73
N ALA A 85 -20.31 11.48 15.35
CA ALA A 85 -20.37 12.60 16.27
C ALA A 85 -21.76 12.73 16.94
N SER A 86 -22.85 12.52 16.20
CA SER A 86 -24.21 12.53 16.78
C SER A 86 -24.49 11.32 17.68
N GLU A 87 -23.80 10.20 17.46
CA GLU A 87 -23.79 9.01 18.31
C GLU A 87 -22.91 9.16 19.58
N GLY A 88 -22.29 10.34 19.80
CA GLY A 88 -21.54 10.66 21.01
C GLY A 88 -20.07 10.23 20.98
N LEU A 89 -19.52 9.90 19.81
CA LEU A 89 -18.10 9.60 19.67
C LEU A 89 -17.29 10.91 19.76
N GLU A 90 -16.40 11.04 20.76
CA GLU A 90 -15.40 12.11 20.79
C GLU A 90 -14.36 11.85 19.70
N ILE A 91 -14.44 12.60 18.60
CA ILE A 91 -13.42 12.60 17.56
C ILE A 91 -12.34 13.58 18.00
N ASN A 92 -11.27 13.06 18.58
CA ASN A 92 -10.08 13.85 18.88
C ASN A 92 -9.36 14.18 17.56
N PRO A 93 -9.05 15.47 17.29
CA PRO A 93 -8.35 15.88 16.07
C PRO A 93 -6.91 15.35 15.98
#